data_AF-A0A840E014-F1
#
_entry.id   AF-A0A840E014-F1
#
_cell.length_a   1.000
_cell.length_b   1.000
_cell.length_c   1.000
_cell.angle_alpha   90.00
_cell.angle_beta   90.00
_cell.angle_gamma   90.00
#
_symmetry.space_group_name_H-M   'P 1'
#
loop_
_entity.id
_entity.type
_entity.pdbx_description
1 polymer ?
#
loop_
_entity_poly.entity_id
_entity_poly.type
_entity_poly.pdbx_seq_one_letter_code
_entity_poly.pdbx_strand_id
1 'polypeptide(L)'
;MMWFIFKNTPVLSNIANETALVNKQEPVKKYELTNETHILEDRTLHRIRALKDFDDIKVGALGSFIEKEVNLSHDGNCWVYDDAYVYGHVYGSARALADAHIYDHVAYDATVFSYARVYGHAKVSGSTCIYSHAKIYNYAVINGRAKIYGKVYGNAKINKKAK
;
A
#
# COMPACT_ATOMS: atom_id res chain seq x y z
N MET A 1 66.07 15.07 45.18
CA MET A 1 65.99 16.46 44.69
C MET A 1 66.04 16.43 43.17
N MET A 2 64.89 16.49 42.51
CA MET A 2 64.70 16.98 41.14
C MET A 2 63.20 17.09 40.87
N TRP A 3 62.81 18.09 40.10
CA TRP A 3 61.51 18.76 40.10
C TRP A 3 60.46 18.17 39.13
N PHE A 4 59.20 18.47 39.43
CA PHE A 4 58.00 18.27 38.60
C PHE A 4 58.02 19.07 37.30
N ILE A 5 57.48 18.50 36.22
CA ILE A 5 56.84 19.25 35.12
C ILE A 5 55.48 18.58 34.84
N PHE A 6 54.39 19.19 35.30
CA PHE A 6 53.04 18.82 34.87
C PHE A 6 52.80 19.37 33.46
N LYS A 7 52.56 18.49 32.48
CA LYS A 7 51.96 18.89 31.20
C LYS A 7 50.46 19.07 31.43
N ASN A 8 49.98 20.31 31.36
CA ASN A 8 48.56 20.61 31.34
C ASN A 8 47.98 20.16 29.99
N THR A 9 47.24 19.05 29.98
CA THR A 9 46.34 18.70 28.87
C THR A 9 45.08 19.56 28.95
N PRO A 10 44.72 20.34 27.91
CA PRO A 10 43.38 20.91 27.86
C PRO A 10 42.39 19.78 27.58
N VAL A 11 41.68 19.33 28.61
CA VAL A 11 40.46 18.54 28.46
C VAL A 11 39.35 19.52 28.07
N LEU A 12 39.32 19.92 26.79
CA LEU A 12 38.22 20.69 26.24
C LEU A 12 37.41 19.79 25.30
N SER A 13 36.17 19.59 25.76
CA SER A 13 34.96 19.23 25.01
C SER A 13 34.84 17.82 24.42
N ASN A 14 34.49 16.86 25.29
CA ASN A 14 33.64 15.73 24.87
C ASN A 14 32.13 16.01 25.12
N ILE A 15 31.74 17.25 25.44
CA ILE A 15 30.34 17.59 25.78
C ILE A 15 29.51 17.95 24.53
N ALA A 16 30.08 18.00 23.33
CA ALA A 16 29.36 18.48 22.14
C ALA A 16 28.73 17.39 21.25
N ASN A 17 28.95 16.10 21.50
CA ASN A 17 28.54 15.05 20.55
C ASN A 17 27.55 14.00 21.08
N GLU A 18 26.99 14.17 22.28
CA GLU A 18 26.00 13.23 22.83
C GLU A 18 24.53 13.62 22.59
N THR A 19 24.25 14.78 22.00
CA THR A 19 22.86 15.28 21.79
C THR A 19 22.35 15.19 20.36
N ALA A 20 22.97 14.40 19.48
CA ALA A 20 22.48 14.19 18.12
C ALA A 20 22.34 12.71 17.74
N LEU A 21 21.89 11.86 18.67
CA LEU A 21 21.13 10.68 18.27
C LEU A 21 19.76 11.20 17.81
N VAL A 22 19.68 11.55 16.53
CA VAL A 22 18.43 11.83 15.84
C VAL A 22 17.53 10.63 16.08
N ASN A 23 16.55 10.79 16.97
CA ASN A 23 15.38 9.92 17.06
C ASN A 23 14.67 9.96 15.70
N LYS A 24 15.12 9.14 14.75
CA LYS A 24 14.31 8.76 13.60
C LYS A 24 13.20 7.88 14.17
N GLN A 25 12.11 8.51 14.58
CA GLN A 25 10.85 7.79 14.76
C GLN A 25 10.55 7.12 13.42
N GLU A 26 10.55 5.79 13.41
CA GLU A 26 10.07 5.01 12.27
C GLU A 26 8.68 5.54 11.88
N PRO A 27 8.40 5.70 10.58
CA PRO A 27 7.12 6.26 10.13
C PRO A 27 5.97 5.41 10.68
N VAL A 28 4.96 6.10 11.21
CA VAL A 28 3.81 5.44 11.86
C VAL A 28 3.04 4.62 10.84
N LYS A 29 3.12 3.29 10.98
CA LYS A 29 2.43 2.32 10.13
C LYS A 29 0.92 2.57 10.10
N LYS A 30 0.33 2.39 8.91
CA LYS A 30 -1.12 2.54 8.70
C LYS A 30 -1.91 1.31 9.17
N TYR A 31 -1.33 0.13 9.00
CA TYR A 31 -1.96 -1.15 9.29
C TYR A 31 -0.89 -2.20 9.60
N GLU A 32 -1.31 -3.36 10.06
CA GLU A 32 -0.48 -4.56 10.22
C GLU A 32 -1.11 -5.77 9.55
N LEU A 33 -0.30 -6.81 9.30
CA LEU A 33 -0.77 -8.14 8.96
C LEU A 33 -1.06 -8.90 10.25
N THR A 34 -2.22 -9.54 10.32
CA THR A 34 -2.60 -10.38 11.45
C THR A 34 -2.16 -11.84 11.23
N ASN A 35 -2.36 -12.68 12.24
CA ASN A 35 -2.12 -14.12 12.16
C ASN A 35 -3.26 -14.88 11.46
N GLU A 36 -4.38 -14.22 11.15
CA GLU A 36 -5.46 -14.82 10.38
C GLU A 36 -5.04 -14.90 8.91
N THR A 37 -5.09 -16.10 8.35
CA THR A 37 -4.66 -16.37 6.99
C THR A 37 -5.76 -16.97 6.13
N HIS A 38 -5.65 -16.73 4.83
CA HIS A 38 -6.47 -17.35 3.81
C HIS A 38 -5.58 -17.90 2.71
N ILE A 39 -5.76 -19.17 2.35
CA ILE A 39 -4.97 -19.82 1.30
C ILE A 39 -5.82 -19.88 0.03
N LEU A 40 -5.34 -19.24 -1.03
CA LEU A 40 -5.96 -19.24 -2.35
C LEU A 40 -4.86 -19.37 -3.41
N GLU A 41 -5.05 -20.27 -4.38
CA GLU A 41 -4.08 -20.49 -5.47
C GLU A 41 -2.65 -20.80 -4.96
N ASP A 42 -2.54 -21.62 -3.90
CA ASP A 42 -1.28 -21.99 -3.22
C ASP A 42 -0.50 -20.81 -2.61
N ARG A 43 -1.14 -19.65 -2.48
CA ARG A 43 -0.56 -18.45 -1.85
C ARG A 43 -1.26 -18.19 -0.54
N THR A 44 -0.47 -17.78 0.46
CA THR A 44 -0.98 -17.39 1.77
C THR A 44 -1.19 -15.89 1.79
N LEU A 45 -2.40 -15.46 2.14
CA LEU A 45 -2.71 -14.06 2.40
C LEU A 45 -3.01 -13.87 3.88
N HIS A 46 -2.77 -12.65 4.36
CA HIS A 46 -2.93 -12.25 5.74
C HIS A 46 -4.02 -11.19 5.85
N ARG A 47 -4.91 -11.33 6.83
CA ARG A 47 -5.92 -10.31 7.09
C ARG A 47 -5.24 -9.06 7.62
N ILE A 48 -5.63 -7.89 7.13
CA ILE A 48 -5.09 -6.60 7.57
C ILE A 48 -5.90 -6.00 8.72
N ARG A 49 -5.23 -5.29 9.62
CA ARG A 49 -5.85 -4.52 10.70
C ARG A 49 -5.30 -3.10 10.76
N ALA A 50 -6.18 -2.11 10.82
CA ALA A 50 -5.81 -0.70 10.89
C ALA A 50 -5.13 -0.36 12.23
N LEU A 51 -4.03 0.40 12.17
CA LEU A 51 -3.27 0.87 13.35
C LEU A 51 -3.56 2.33 13.72
N LYS A 52 -4.31 3.04 12.88
CA LYS A 52 -4.72 4.43 13.10
C LYS A 52 -6.02 4.73 12.34
N ASP A 53 -6.65 5.85 12.68
CA ASP A 53 -7.78 6.38 11.93
C ASP A 53 -7.31 7.00 10.59
N PHE A 54 -8.04 6.75 9.50
CA PHE A 54 -7.87 7.41 8.20
C PHE A 54 -9.11 7.19 7.32
N ASP A 55 -9.50 8.21 6.55
CA ASP A 55 -10.75 8.19 5.76
C ASP A 55 -11.95 7.74 6.63
N ASP A 56 -12.65 6.69 6.23
CA ASP A 56 -13.74 6.03 6.93
C ASP A 56 -13.27 4.90 7.89
N ILE A 57 -11.98 4.59 7.90
CA ILE A 57 -11.40 3.49 8.69
C ILE A 57 -11.00 3.95 10.09
N LYS A 58 -11.38 3.16 11.09
CA LYS A 58 -11.02 3.37 12.51
C LYS A 58 -9.92 2.43 12.95
N VAL A 59 -9.11 2.87 13.92
CA VAL A 59 -8.10 2.03 14.55
C VAL A 59 -8.70 0.70 15.02
N GLY A 60 -8.02 -0.40 14.75
CA GLY A 60 -8.49 -1.75 15.06
C GLY A 60 -9.46 -2.35 14.02
N ALA A 61 -9.96 -1.57 13.05
CA ALA A 61 -10.83 -2.09 12.00
C ALA A 61 -10.09 -3.15 11.17
N LEU A 62 -10.78 -4.27 10.91
CA LEU A 62 -10.29 -5.31 10.01
C LEU A 62 -10.60 -4.93 8.56
N GLY A 63 -9.59 -5.00 7.71
CA GLY A 63 -9.79 -5.07 6.26
C GLY A 63 -9.79 -6.52 5.80
N SER A 64 -9.67 -6.73 4.49
CA SER A 64 -9.57 -8.06 3.89
C SER A 64 -8.12 -8.57 3.82
N PHE A 65 -7.81 -9.44 2.86
CA PHE A 65 -6.57 -10.21 2.78
C PHE A 65 -5.58 -9.63 1.76
N ILE A 66 -4.32 -9.51 2.16
CA ILE A 66 -3.20 -9.18 1.26
C ILE A 66 -2.08 -10.20 1.42
N GLU A 67 -1.30 -10.47 0.37
CA GLU A 67 -0.20 -11.44 0.44
C GLU A 67 0.97 -10.96 1.30
N LYS A 68 1.42 -9.72 1.09
CA LYS A 68 2.59 -9.12 1.76
C LYS A 68 2.32 -7.67 2.10
N GLU A 69 3.04 -7.13 3.08
CA GLU A 69 2.95 -5.72 3.50
C GLU A 69 3.21 -4.74 2.34
N VAL A 70 3.99 -5.12 1.33
CA VAL A 70 4.27 -4.28 0.15
C VAL A 70 3.07 -4.11 -0.79
N ASN A 71 2.03 -4.94 -0.64
CA ASN A 71 0.89 -5.00 -1.55
C ASN A 71 -0.13 -3.89 -1.29
N LEU A 72 -0.13 -3.31 -0.09
CA LEU A 72 -0.99 -2.18 0.26
C LEU A 72 -0.12 -1.06 0.85
N SER A 73 -0.13 0.12 0.23
CA SER A 73 0.71 1.21 0.69
C SER A 73 0.32 1.69 2.10
N HIS A 74 1.30 2.06 2.92
CA HIS A 74 1.06 2.80 4.17
C HIS A 74 0.75 4.27 3.96
N ASP A 75 1.01 4.81 2.76
CA ASP A 75 0.68 6.18 2.39
C ASP A 75 -0.72 6.26 1.77
N GLY A 76 -1.36 7.41 1.94
CA GLY A 76 -2.73 7.65 1.47
C GLY A 76 -3.78 6.74 2.12
N ASN A 77 -4.96 6.72 1.51
CA ASN A 77 -6.17 6.12 2.07
C ASN A 77 -6.53 4.77 1.43
N CYS A 78 -5.61 4.14 0.69
CA CYS A 78 -5.92 2.88 0.04
C CYS A 78 -6.25 1.78 1.06
N TRP A 79 -7.24 0.96 0.74
CA TRP A 79 -7.75 -0.07 1.66
C TRP A 79 -8.42 -1.24 0.92
N VAL A 80 -8.47 -2.38 1.59
CA VAL A 80 -9.06 -3.63 1.09
C VAL A 80 -10.22 -4.00 2.01
N TYR A 81 -11.43 -4.06 1.46
CA TYR A 81 -12.69 -4.33 2.14
C TYR A 81 -13.28 -5.68 1.70
N ASP A 82 -14.31 -6.15 2.40
CA ASP A 82 -15.34 -7.09 1.94
C ASP A 82 -14.84 -8.23 1.02
N ASP A 83 -14.06 -9.15 1.58
CA ASP A 83 -13.58 -10.37 0.90
C ASP A 83 -12.79 -10.15 -0.40
N ALA A 84 -12.19 -8.96 -0.59
CA ALA A 84 -11.23 -8.76 -1.67
C ALA A 84 -9.84 -9.34 -1.32
N TYR A 85 -9.09 -9.76 -2.35
CA TYR A 85 -7.77 -10.39 -2.24
C TYR A 85 -6.74 -9.62 -3.06
N VAL A 86 -5.65 -9.19 -2.43
CA VAL A 86 -4.60 -8.40 -3.10
C VAL A 86 -3.24 -9.11 -3.05
N TYR A 87 -2.72 -9.38 -4.24
CA TYR A 87 -1.39 -9.93 -4.51
C TYR A 87 -0.47 -8.92 -5.22
N GLY A 88 -1.06 -7.87 -5.80
CA GLY A 88 -0.38 -6.78 -6.51
C GLY A 88 -0.20 -5.53 -5.65
N HIS A 89 -0.02 -4.36 -6.25
CA HIS A 89 0.22 -3.11 -5.53
C HIS A 89 -1.00 -2.20 -5.55
N VAL A 90 -1.51 -1.85 -4.37
CA VAL A 90 -2.66 -0.95 -4.17
C VAL A 90 -2.20 0.27 -3.37
N TYR A 91 -2.37 1.47 -3.94
CA TYR A 91 -1.83 2.72 -3.36
C TYR A 91 -2.66 3.96 -3.70
N GLY A 92 -2.38 5.08 -3.03
CA GLY A 92 -3.18 6.30 -3.16
C GLY A 92 -4.46 6.21 -2.33
N SER A 93 -5.63 6.41 -2.95
CA SER A 93 -6.96 6.29 -2.32
C SER A 93 -7.73 5.08 -2.87
N ALA A 94 -7.02 4.10 -3.42
CA ALA A 94 -7.62 3.01 -4.17
C ALA A 94 -8.36 2.05 -3.23
N ARG A 95 -9.51 1.54 -3.69
CA ARG A 95 -10.38 0.67 -2.90
C ARG A 95 -10.60 -0.65 -3.62
N ALA A 96 -10.39 -1.76 -2.93
CA ALA A 96 -10.69 -3.10 -3.39
C ALA A 96 -11.76 -3.71 -2.48
N LEU A 97 -12.85 -4.24 -3.03
CA LEU A 97 -13.98 -4.73 -2.23
C LEU A 97 -14.80 -5.78 -2.99
N ALA A 98 -15.72 -6.47 -2.31
CA ALA A 98 -16.69 -7.41 -2.87
C ALA A 98 -16.06 -8.46 -3.81
N ASP A 99 -15.22 -9.34 -3.25
CA ASP A 99 -14.56 -10.44 -3.96
C ASP A 99 -13.63 -10.00 -5.12
N ALA A 100 -13.16 -8.75 -5.12
CA ALA A 100 -12.18 -8.30 -6.09
C ALA A 100 -10.83 -9.03 -5.92
N HIS A 101 -10.19 -9.42 -7.02
CA HIS A 101 -8.85 -10.03 -7.00
C HIS A 101 -7.85 -9.15 -7.78
N ILE A 102 -6.85 -8.64 -7.09
CA ILE A 102 -5.87 -7.70 -7.66
C ILE A 102 -4.48 -8.34 -7.62
N TYR A 103 -3.92 -8.61 -8.81
CA TYR A 103 -2.60 -9.20 -8.97
C TYR A 103 -1.56 -8.17 -9.46
N ASP A 104 -1.98 -7.01 -9.97
CA ASP A 104 -1.08 -5.93 -10.43
C ASP A 104 -1.39 -4.58 -9.77
N HIS A 105 -1.27 -3.47 -10.51
CA HIS A 105 -1.22 -2.12 -9.96
C HIS A 105 -2.59 -1.43 -10.04
N VAL A 106 -3.10 -1.01 -8.90
CA VAL A 106 -4.33 -0.21 -8.77
C VAL A 106 -4.02 1.01 -7.90
N ALA A 107 -4.29 2.21 -8.42
CA ALA A 107 -3.74 3.44 -7.87
C ALA A 107 -4.74 4.61 -7.87
N TYR A 108 -4.40 5.67 -7.12
CA TYR A 108 -5.18 6.91 -7.01
C TYR A 108 -6.59 6.62 -6.50
N ASP A 109 -7.66 7.13 -7.11
CA ASP A 109 -9.04 6.92 -6.66
C ASP A 109 -9.71 5.71 -7.34
N ALA A 110 -8.93 4.74 -7.80
CA ALA A 110 -9.46 3.58 -8.51
C ALA A 110 -10.21 2.65 -7.55
N THR A 111 -11.39 2.20 -7.96
CA THR A 111 -12.24 1.27 -7.20
C THR A 111 -12.45 -0.01 -8.00
N VAL A 112 -12.10 -1.15 -7.43
CA VAL A 112 -12.23 -2.49 -8.04
C VAL A 112 -13.16 -3.32 -7.19
N PHE A 113 -14.26 -3.80 -7.77
CA PHE A 113 -15.28 -4.51 -7.01
C PHE A 113 -16.14 -5.50 -7.80
N SER A 114 -16.89 -6.32 -7.06
CA SER A 114 -17.83 -7.32 -7.56
C SER A 114 -17.16 -8.35 -8.48
N TYR A 115 -16.28 -9.18 -7.90
CA TYR A 115 -15.58 -10.28 -8.59
C TYR A 115 -14.64 -9.83 -9.72
N ALA A 116 -14.34 -8.53 -9.82
CA ALA A 116 -13.44 -7.99 -10.81
C ALA A 116 -12.00 -8.49 -10.59
N ARG A 117 -11.26 -8.68 -11.69
CA ARG A 117 -9.87 -9.16 -11.68
C ARG A 117 -8.94 -8.22 -12.45
N VAL A 118 -7.81 -7.88 -11.85
CA VAL A 118 -6.72 -7.08 -12.46
C VAL A 118 -5.43 -7.91 -12.43
N TYR A 119 -4.90 -8.33 -13.58
CA TYR A 119 -3.78 -9.29 -13.63
C TYR A 119 -2.98 -9.25 -14.94
N GLY A 120 -1.78 -9.84 -15.01
CA GLY A 120 -0.97 -9.89 -16.23
C GLY A 120 -0.29 -8.59 -16.65
N HIS A 121 0.27 -7.80 -15.73
CA HIS A 121 0.91 -6.49 -15.96
C HIS A 121 -0.03 -5.31 -16.21
N ALA A 122 -1.29 -5.43 -15.79
CA ALA A 122 -2.27 -4.37 -15.94
C ALA A 122 -1.98 -3.18 -15.00
N LYS A 123 -2.31 -1.96 -15.44
CA LYS A 123 -2.20 -0.74 -14.63
C LYS A 123 -3.51 0.03 -14.64
N VAL A 124 -4.13 0.16 -13.48
CA VAL A 124 -5.39 0.89 -13.29
C VAL A 124 -5.15 2.09 -12.38
N SER A 125 -5.62 3.25 -12.80
CA SER A 125 -5.35 4.51 -12.12
C SER A 125 -6.46 5.54 -12.36
N GLY A 126 -6.37 6.70 -11.70
CA GLY A 126 -7.39 7.76 -11.74
C GLY A 126 -8.68 7.36 -11.01
N SER A 127 -9.74 8.13 -11.19
CA SER A 127 -11.08 7.83 -10.65
C SER A 127 -11.81 6.77 -11.48
N THR A 128 -11.15 5.62 -11.69
CA THR A 128 -11.66 4.49 -12.46
C THR A 128 -12.48 3.57 -11.58
N CYS A 129 -13.61 3.07 -12.09
CA CYS A 129 -14.42 2.06 -11.43
C CYS A 129 -14.49 0.79 -12.29
N ILE A 130 -14.13 -0.36 -11.72
CA ILE A 130 -14.15 -1.68 -12.37
C ILE A 130 -15.20 -2.54 -11.66
N TYR A 131 -16.16 -3.05 -12.43
CA TYR A 131 -17.39 -3.69 -11.95
C TYR A 131 -17.51 -5.14 -12.41
N SER A 132 -18.37 -5.90 -11.73
CA SER A 132 -19.12 -7.05 -12.26
C SER A 132 -18.33 -8.04 -13.12
N HIS A 133 -17.42 -8.82 -12.50
CA HIS A 133 -16.59 -9.83 -13.17
C HIS A 133 -15.70 -9.29 -14.31
N ALA A 134 -15.51 -7.97 -14.42
CA ALA A 134 -14.59 -7.39 -15.38
C ALA A 134 -13.18 -7.95 -15.20
N LYS A 135 -12.46 -8.12 -16.33
CA LYS A 135 -11.10 -8.65 -16.34
C LYS A 135 -10.19 -7.67 -17.07
N ILE A 136 -9.26 -7.10 -16.33
CA ILE A 136 -8.26 -6.18 -16.88
C ILE A 136 -6.94 -6.93 -16.90
N TYR A 137 -6.39 -7.17 -18.09
CA TYR A 137 -5.19 -7.99 -18.16
C TYR A 137 -4.24 -7.73 -19.31
N ASN A 138 -3.09 -8.41 -19.30
CA ASN A 138 -1.92 -8.06 -20.13
C ASN A 138 -1.47 -6.61 -19.82
N TYR A 139 -0.75 -5.97 -20.73
CA TYR A 139 -0.25 -4.60 -20.59
C TYR A 139 -1.34 -3.50 -20.75
N ALA A 140 -2.59 -3.80 -20.35
CA ALA A 140 -3.69 -2.84 -20.40
C ALA A 140 -3.46 -1.69 -19.42
N VAL A 141 -3.66 -0.46 -19.89
CA VAL A 141 -3.52 0.75 -19.08
C VAL A 141 -4.84 1.50 -19.06
N ILE A 142 -5.38 1.71 -17.87
CA ILE A 142 -6.63 2.44 -17.64
C ILE A 142 -6.33 3.63 -16.74
N ASN A 143 -6.73 4.82 -17.17
CA ASN A 143 -6.65 6.05 -16.39
C ASN A 143 -7.85 6.97 -16.64
N GLY A 144 -7.94 8.03 -15.83
CA GLY A 144 -9.01 9.03 -15.90
C GLY A 144 -10.26 8.57 -15.16
N ARG A 145 -11.44 8.90 -15.70
CA ARG A 145 -12.76 8.63 -15.10
C ARG A 145 -13.48 7.51 -15.85
N ALA A 146 -12.85 6.34 -15.95
CA ALA A 146 -13.39 5.21 -16.69
C ALA A 146 -14.34 4.36 -15.83
N LYS A 147 -15.39 3.80 -16.46
CA LYS A 147 -16.23 2.75 -15.87
C LYS A 147 -16.12 1.51 -16.74
N ILE A 148 -15.71 0.38 -16.17
CA ILE A 148 -15.40 -0.84 -16.91
C ILE A 148 -16.25 -1.99 -16.40
N TYR A 149 -17.02 -2.59 -17.30
CA TYR A 149 -17.93 -3.71 -17.00
C TYR A 149 -17.53 -5.01 -17.70
N GLY A 150 -16.47 -4.99 -18.49
CA GLY A 150 -16.08 -6.09 -19.37
C GLY A 150 -14.59 -6.37 -19.35
N LYS A 151 -14.10 -6.97 -20.44
CA LYS A 151 -12.68 -7.30 -20.59
C LYS A 151 -11.93 -6.12 -21.21
N VAL A 152 -10.77 -5.78 -20.66
CA VAL A 152 -9.80 -4.86 -21.27
C VAL A 152 -8.46 -5.57 -21.27
N TYR A 153 -7.85 -5.76 -22.44
CA TYR A 153 -6.66 -6.59 -22.56
C TYR A 153 -5.73 -6.18 -23.70
N GLY A 154 -4.59 -6.86 -23.78
CA GLY A 154 -3.52 -6.54 -24.73
C GLY A 154 -2.81 -5.25 -24.34
N ASN A 155 -2.54 -4.39 -25.32
CA ASN A 155 -1.91 -3.07 -25.12
C ASN A 155 -2.95 -1.94 -25.09
N ALA A 156 -4.19 -2.24 -24.71
CA ALA A 156 -5.28 -1.26 -24.71
C ALA A 156 -4.98 -0.08 -23.76
N LYS A 157 -5.28 1.14 -24.21
CA LYS A 157 -5.13 2.37 -23.43
C LYS A 157 -6.48 3.07 -23.34
N ILE A 158 -7.05 3.13 -22.15
CA ILE A 158 -8.32 3.82 -21.89
C ILE A 158 -8.01 5.07 -21.06
N ASN A 159 -8.17 6.22 -21.70
CA ASN A 159 -7.95 7.53 -21.07
C ASN A 159 -9.22 8.37 -21.24
N LYS A 160 -10.25 8.18 -20.39
CA LYS A 160 -11.45 9.02 -20.47
C LYS A 160 -11.29 10.26 -19.58
N LYS A 161 -11.13 11.43 -20.20
CA LYS A 161 -11.56 12.70 -19.61
C LYS A 161 -13.09 12.75 -19.78
N ALA A 162 -13.84 12.84 -18.68
CA ALA A 162 -15.27 13.10 -18.78
C ALA A 162 -15.46 14.44 -19.51
N LYS A 163 -16.24 14.46 -20.59
CA LYS A 163 -16.89 15.67 -21.09
C LYS A 163 -18.20 15.84 -20.34
#